data_AF-A0A5N6XH55-F1
#
_entry.id   AF-A0A5N6XH55-F1
#
_cell.length_a   1.000
_cell.length_b   1.000
_cell.length_c   1.000
_cell.angle_alpha   90.00
_cell.angle_beta   90.00
_cell.angle_gamma   90.00
#
_symmetry.space_group_name_H-M   'P 1'
#
loop_
_entity.id
_entity.type
_entity.pdbx_description
1 polymer ?
#
loop_
_entity_poly.entity_id
_entity_poly.type
_entity_poly.pdbx_seq_one_letter_code
_entity_poly.pdbx_strand_id
1 'polypeptide(L)'
;MTLNMGQGDQKPTLSTETLPQNTPQVIGATARNLRRCTQKEIRHGNVGGYILGTHVPPELVDPELDDHRGTFGIKCRVTYDTKTQLMIAQIPCNPHLIAVGAFGQEIMMQSFRKGDHNDLMGIGSVTLIDGNLQKEPAACYLPLTLPPERPRKWPTLVVESGWYENLTHLQMDANIWIGRSEANVKVVILISMAKDRDALVLEKWIPGNPPRTRSCASFFAYREQSVRIFRYGNGAVRTAGDPLIIRFEEVFLRPPNSPLEQDYELDQAALISIAEGAWNMPI
;
A
#
# COMPACT_ATOMS: atom_id res chain seq x y z
N MET A 1 -37.69 25.31 -13.14
CA MET A 1 -36.43 25.26 -12.38
C MET A 1 -36.03 23.82 -12.21
N THR A 2 -35.21 23.31 -13.12
CA THR A 2 -34.61 21.98 -13.03
C THR A 2 -33.41 22.07 -12.09
N LEU A 3 -33.51 21.44 -10.93
CA LEU A 3 -32.40 21.25 -10.01
C LEU A 3 -31.37 20.34 -10.70
N ASN A 4 -30.25 20.93 -11.11
CA ASN A 4 -29.04 20.19 -11.42
C ASN A 4 -28.58 19.49 -10.14
N MET A 5 -28.91 18.21 -9.99
CA MET A 5 -28.15 17.33 -9.11
C MET A 5 -26.76 17.23 -9.70
N GLY A 6 -25.78 17.90 -9.09
CA GLY A 6 -24.38 17.70 -9.42
C GLY A 6 -24.06 16.21 -9.32
N GLN A 7 -23.61 15.62 -10.42
CA GLN A 7 -22.94 14.32 -10.38
C GLN A 7 -21.72 14.51 -9.48
N GLY A 8 -21.79 13.97 -8.27
CA GLY A 8 -20.76 14.14 -7.24
C GLY A 8 -19.41 13.58 -7.69
N ASP A 9 -18.34 14.19 -7.19
CA ASP A 9 -16.96 13.73 -7.37
C ASP A 9 -16.86 12.22 -7.11
N GLN A 10 -16.66 11.43 -8.17
CA GLN A 10 -16.51 9.98 -8.04
C GLN A 10 -15.12 9.67 -7.48
N LYS A 11 -15.04 9.52 -6.16
CA LYS A 11 -13.86 8.97 -5.48
C LYS A 11 -13.63 7.51 -5.93
N PRO A 12 -12.37 7.06 -6.09
CA PRO A 12 -12.07 5.68 -6.47
C PRO A 12 -12.71 4.68 -5.50
N THR A 13 -13.43 3.68 -6.01
CA THR A 13 -14.09 2.64 -5.21
C THR A 13 -13.26 1.36 -5.13
N LEU A 14 -13.63 0.45 -4.22
CA LEU A 14 -13.09 -0.92 -4.24
C LEU A 14 -13.48 -1.57 -5.58
N SER A 15 -12.50 -2.16 -6.28
CA SER A 15 -12.73 -2.93 -7.51
C SER A 15 -12.17 -4.34 -7.35
N THR A 16 -12.93 -5.32 -7.83
CA THR A 16 -12.54 -6.73 -7.87
C THR A 16 -12.00 -7.16 -9.23
N GLU A 17 -12.09 -6.30 -10.25
CA GLU A 17 -11.72 -6.63 -11.64
C GLU A 17 -10.21 -6.87 -11.80
N THR A 18 -9.40 -6.27 -10.92
CA THR A 18 -7.93 -6.40 -10.93
C THR A 18 -7.42 -7.55 -10.07
N LEU A 19 -8.33 -8.26 -9.38
CA LEU A 19 -7.94 -9.44 -8.61
C LEU A 19 -7.52 -10.58 -9.53
N PRO A 20 -6.56 -11.43 -9.13
CA PRO A 20 -6.22 -12.65 -9.86
C PRO A 20 -7.45 -13.53 -10.11
N GLN A 21 -7.53 -14.14 -11.29
CA GLN A 21 -8.68 -14.98 -11.70
C GLN A 21 -9.00 -16.10 -10.70
N ASN A 22 -7.99 -16.66 -10.03
CA ASN A 22 -8.14 -17.75 -9.07
C ASN A 22 -8.29 -17.26 -7.62
N THR A 23 -8.64 -15.99 -7.40
CA THR A 23 -8.86 -15.46 -6.05
C THR A 23 -10.02 -16.20 -5.40
N PRO A 24 -9.80 -16.88 -4.26
CA PRO A 24 -10.86 -17.62 -3.57
C PRO A 24 -11.95 -16.68 -3.07
N GLN A 25 -13.20 -17.07 -3.30
CA GLN A 25 -14.38 -16.30 -2.91
C GLN A 25 -15.16 -16.96 -1.76
N VAL A 26 -15.66 -16.13 -0.84
CA VAL A 26 -16.56 -16.53 0.26
C VAL A 26 -17.82 -15.65 0.23
N ILE A 27 -18.99 -16.27 0.13
CA ILE A 27 -20.30 -15.59 0.03
C ILE A 27 -21.05 -15.72 1.36
N GLY A 28 -21.71 -14.66 1.81
CA GLY A 28 -22.45 -14.65 3.09
C GLY A 28 -21.52 -14.96 4.25
N ALA A 29 -20.37 -14.28 4.27
CA ALA A 29 -19.21 -14.73 5.02
C ALA A 29 -19.46 -14.70 6.53
N THR A 30 -19.05 -15.77 7.20
CA THR A 30 -18.93 -15.83 8.66
C THR A 30 -17.46 -15.91 9.02
N ALA A 31 -17.07 -15.52 10.25
CA ALA A 31 -15.71 -15.70 10.74
C ALA A 31 -15.21 -17.14 10.56
N ARG A 32 -16.07 -18.15 10.78
CA ARG A 32 -15.74 -19.56 10.56
C ARG A 32 -15.39 -19.86 9.10
N ASN A 33 -16.16 -19.35 8.14
CA ASN A 33 -15.93 -19.59 6.71
C ASN A 33 -14.69 -18.85 6.21
N LEU A 34 -14.48 -17.61 6.65
CA LEU A 34 -13.28 -16.83 6.32
C LEU A 34 -12.02 -17.51 6.86
N ARG A 35 -12.00 -17.85 8.15
CA ARG A 35 -10.90 -18.59 8.77
C ARG A 35 -10.59 -19.90 8.05
N ARG A 36 -11.62 -20.69 7.70
CA ARG A 36 -11.45 -21.95 6.96
C ARG A 36 -10.84 -21.71 5.58
N CYS A 37 -11.27 -20.65 4.89
CA CYS A 37 -10.70 -20.25 3.59
C CYS A 37 -9.23 -19.89 3.75
N THR A 38 -8.91 -18.98 4.68
CA THR A 38 -7.53 -18.55 4.97
C THR A 38 -6.61 -19.74 5.27
N GLN A 39 -7.03 -20.66 6.14
CA GLN A 39 -6.25 -21.87 6.45
C GLN A 39 -6.07 -22.82 5.27
N LYS A 40 -7.05 -22.89 4.35
CA LYS A 40 -6.92 -23.69 3.12
C LYS A 40 -5.87 -23.08 2.20
N GLU A 41 -5.94 -21.78 1.97
CA GLU A 41 -5.01 -21.07 1.08
C GLU A 41 -3.57 -21.09 1.62
N ILE A 42 -3.38 -20.92 2.92
CA ILE A 42 -2.07 -21.07 3.57
C ILE A 42 -1.51 -22.48 3.32
N ARG A 43 -2.32 -23.53 3.50
CA ARG A 43 -1.88 -24.93 3.25
C ARG A 43 -1.53 -25.21 1.80
N HIS A 44 -2.09 -24.44 0.86
CA HIS A 44 -1.79 -24.55 -0.56
C HIS A 44 -0.60 -23.67 -0.98
N GLY A 45 0.05 -22.94 -0.06
CA GLY A 45 1.16 -22.05 -0.37
C GLY A 45 0.72 -20.73 -1.03
N ASN A 46 -0.57 -20.38 -0.96
CA ASN A 46 -1.12 -19.15 -1.54
C ASN A 46 -0.99 -17.92 -0.62
N VAL A 47 -0.02 -17.92 0.29
CA VAL A 47 0.29 -16.76 1.14
C VAL A 47 0.61 -15.53 0.28
N GLY A 48 0.36 -14.33 0.78
CA GLY A 48 0.54 -13.09 0.01
C GLY A 48 -0.53 -12.84 -1.06
N GLY A 49 -1.35 -13.85 -1.37
CA GLY A 49 -2.55 -13.74 -2.21
C GLY A 49 -3.73 -13.10 -1.48
N TYR A 50 -4.87 -13.04 -2.18
CA TYR A 50 -6.09 -12.40 -1.69
C TYR A 50 -7.21 -13.42 -1.44
N ILE A 51 -8.19 -13.02 -0.63
CA ILE A 51 -9.48 -13.66 -0.45
C ILE A 51 -10.56 -12.61 -0.71
N LEU A 52 -11.54 -12.92 -1.56
CA LEU A 52 -12.68 -12.08 -1.83
C LEU A 52 -13.88 -12.51 -0.97
N GLY A 53 -14.33 -11.65 -0.07
CA GLY A 53 -15.58 -11.80 0.67
C GLY A 53 -16.70 -10.98 0.02
N THR A 54 -17.90 -11.56 -0.06
CA THR A 54 -19.11 -10.84 -0.47
C THR A 54 -20.20 -11.01 0.58
N HIS A 55 -21.00 -9.96 0.81
CA HIS A 55 -21.98 -9.91 1.90
C HIS A 55 -21.30 -10.19 3.25
N VAL A 56 -20.12 -9.61 3.47
CA VAL A 56 -19.40 -9.71 4.73
C VAL A 56 -20.03 -8.74 5.73
N PRO A 57 -20.52 -9.19 6.90
CA PRO A 57 -21.01 -8.28 7.93
C PRO A 57 -19.88 -7.36 8.43
N PRO A 58 -20.12 -6.03 8.61
CA PRO A 58 -19.10 -5.09 9.07
C PRO A 58 -18.42 -5.48 10.37
N GLU A 59 -19.12 -6.18 11.26
CA GLU A 59 -18.63 -6.60 12.57
C GLU A 59 -17.47 -7.61 12.46
N LEU A 60 -17.31 -8.28 11.32
CA LEU A 60 -16.19 -9.20 11.08
C LEU A 60 -14.89 -8.49 10.69
N VAL A 61 -14.98 -7.24 10.26
CA VAL A 61 -13.86 -6.43 9.77
C VAL A 61 -13.89 -5.06 10.43
N ASP A 62 -14.38 -5.01 11.68
CA ASP A 62 -14.47 -3.78 12.44
C ASP A 62 -13.06 -3.25 12.74
N PRO A 63 -12.70 -2.05 12.24
CA PRO A 63 -11.38 -1.46 12.43
C PRO A 63 -11.08 -1.07 13.87
N GLU A 64 -12.10 -1.02 14.75
CA GLU A 64 -11.93 -0.68 16.16
C GLU A 64 -11.65 -1.91 17.05
N LEU A 65 -11.94 -3.13 16.57
CA LEU A 65 -12.04 -4.31 17.45
C LEU A 65 -10.81 -5.23 17.53
N ASP A 66 -9.94 -5.34 16.52
CA ASP A 66 -8.67 -6.09 16.57
C ASP A 66 -7.93 -6.02 15.21
N ASP A 67 -6.76 -6.65 15.08
CA ASP A 67 -6.09 -6.94 13.80
C ASP A 67 -6.74 -8.08 12.96
N HIS A 68 -8.05 -8.29 13.17
CA HIS A 68 -8.91 -9.28 12.52
C HIS A 68 -8.49 -10.76 12.67
N ARG A 69 -7.58 -11.10 13.60
CA ARG A 69 -7.23 -12.51 13.90
C ARG A 69 -8.44 -13.35 14.30
N GLY A 70 -9.39 -12.77 15.02
CA GLY A 70 -10.66 -13.44 15.35
C GLY A 70 -11.40 -13.93 14.10
N THR A 71 -11.34 -13.18 13.01
CA THR A 71 -12.03 -13.47 11.75
C THR A 71 -11.26 -14.43 10.86
N PHE A 72 -9.96 -14.21 10.68
CA PHE A 72 -9.16 -14.99 9.71
C PHE A 72 -8.29 -16.07 10.33
N GLY A 73 -8.12 -16.07 11.65
CA GLY A 73 -7.17 -16.94 12.38
C GLY A 73 -5.71 -16.46 12.31
N ILE A 74 -5.43 -15.42 11.53
CA ILE A 74 -4.14 -14.75 11.36
C ILE A 74 -4.42 -13.29 11.01
N LYS A 75 -3.46 -12.38 11.21
CA LYS A 75 -3.59 -11.00 10.77
C LYS A 75 -3.55 -10.93 9.23
N CYS A 76 -4.68 -10.62 8.62
CA CYS A 76 -4.79 -10.30 7.19
C CYS A 76 -4.93 -8.80 7.02
N ARG A 77 -4.39 -8.25 5.92
CA ARG A 77 -4.66 -6.84 5.58
C ARG A 77 -5.99 -6.72 4.87
N VAL A 78 -6.87 -5.83 5.32
CA VAL A 78 -8.24 -5.73 4.81
C VAL A 78 -8.48 -4.43 4.03
N THR A 79 -9.13 -4.56 2.88
CA THR A 79 -9.84 -3.48 2.20
C THR A 79 -11.33 -3.83 2.18
N TYR A 80 -12.19 -2.97 2.70
CA TYR A 80 -13.61 -3.25 2.89
C TYR A 80 -14.47 -2.07 2.44
N ASP A 81 -15.56 -2.36 1.74
CA ASP A 81 -16.58 -1.38 1.36
C ASP A 81 -17.88 -1.68 2.11
N THR A 82 -18.21 -0.84 3.09
CA THR A 82 -19.38 -1.03 3.98
C THR A 82 -20.71 -0.95 3.24
N LYS A 83 -20.77 -0.24 2.10
CA LYS A 83 -21.99 -0.05 1.31
C LYS A 83 -22.30 -1.29 0.49
N THR A 84 -21.27 -1.91 -0.09
CA THR A 84 -21.42 -3.12 -0.93
C THR A 84 -21.17 -4.42 -0.16
N GLN A 85 -20.67 -4.32 1.06
CA GLN A 85 -20.24 -5.45 1.89
C GLN A 85 -19.22 -6.35 1.17
N LEU A 86 -18.38 -5.73 0.32
CA LEU A 86 -17.29 -6.38 -0.38
C LEU A 86 -16.00 -6.22 0.43
N MET A 87 -15.27 -7.32 0.58
CA MET A 87 -14.04 -7.38 1.35
C MET A 87 -12.95 -8.04 0.51
N ILE A 88 -11.77 -7.42 0.46
CA ILE A 88 -10.56 -8.03 -0.06
C ILE A 88 -9.59 -8.17 1.11
N ALA A 89 -9.27 -9.40 1.49
CA ALA A 89 -8.31 -9.70 2.55
C ALA A 89 -7.02 -10.26 1.93
N GLN A 90 -5.88 -9.65 2.22
CA GLN A 90 -4.57 -10.15 1.81
C GLN A 90 -3.96 -11.02 2.92
N ILE A 91 -3.58 -12.24 2.55
CA ILE A 91 -2.90 -13.19 3.45
C ILE A 91 -1.46 -12.71 3.67
N PRO A 92 -0.93 -12.66 4.90
CA PRO A 92 0.44 -12.24 5.12
C PRO A 92 1.43 -13.24 4.50
N CYS A 93 2.60 -12.74 4.09
CA CYS A 93 3.70 -13.52 3.50
C CYS A 93 5.02 -12.95 3.99
N ASN A 94 5.96 -13.80 4.40
CA ASN A 94 7.22 -13.34 5.02
C ASN A 94 8.06 -12.47 4.06
N PRO A 95 8.28 -12.85 2.79
CA PRO A 95 8.89 -11.96 1.81
C PRO A 95 8.29 -10.55 1.77
N HIS A 96 6.95 -10.39 1.77
CA HIS A 96 6.31 -9.07 1.77
C HIS A 96 6.62 -8.30 3.05
N LEU A 97 6.52 -8.96 4.20
CA LEU A 97 6.75 -8.34 5.50
C LEU A 97 8.20 -7.89 5.66
N ILE A 98 9.16 -8.71 5.22
CA ILE A 98 10.59 -8.37 5.28
C ILE A 98 10.92 -7.25 4.30
N ALA A 99 10.40 -7.26 3.08
CA ALA A 99 10.65 -6.17 2.12
C ALA A 99 10.14 -4.82 2.64
N VAL A 100 8.92 -4.79 3.20
CA VAL A 100 8.33 -3.59 3.81
C VAL A 100 9.13 -3.15 5.04
N GLY A 101 9.55 -4.09 5.88
CA GLY A 101 10.37 -3.80 7.06
C GLY A 101 11.74 -3.24 6.69
N ALA A 102 12.42 -3.82 5.71
CA ALA A 102 13.72 -3.36 5.22
C ALA A 102 13.63 -1.98 4.57
N PHE A 103 12.58 -1.72 3.78
CA PHE A 103 12.27 -0.38 3.27
C PHE A 103 12.12 0.63 4.42
N GLY A 104 11.32 0.29 5.43
CA GLY A 104 11.12 1.16 6.59
C GLY A 104 12.39 1.41 7.40
N GLN A 105 13.25 0.41 7.55
CA GLN A 105 14.56 0.55 8.19
C GLN A 105 15.47 1.50 7.40
N GLU A 106 15.48 1.41 6.07
CA GLU A 106 16.27 2.31 5.24
C GLU A 106 15.81 3.77 5.39
N ILE A 107 14.50 4.03 5.32
CA ILE A 107 13.93 5.37 5.56
C ILE A 107 14.36 5.88 6.94
N MET A 108 14.21 5.06 7.98
CA MET A 108 14.59 5.43 9.34
C MET A 108 16.09 5.76 9.46
N MET A 109 16.98 4.93 8.88
CA MET A 109 18.42 5.18 8.93
C MET A 109 18.79 6.49 8.23
N GLN A 110 18.19 6.77 7.08
CA GLN A 110 18.38 8.04 6.39
C GLN A 110 17.83 9.21 7.21
N SER A 111 16.66 9.05 7.83
CA SER A 111 16.09 10.06 8.71
C SER A 111 17.00 10.44 9.89
N PHE A 112 17.69 9.46 10.48
CA PHE A 112 18.68 9.73 11.52
C PHE A 112 19.88 10.52 10.96
N ARG A 113 20.39 10.12 9.79
CA ARG A 113 21.52 10.82 9.13
C ARG A 113 21.18 12.24 8.70
N LYS A 114 19.92 12.49 8.33
CA LYS A 114 19.39 13.75 7.82
C LYS A 114 18.74 14.63 8.89
N GLY A 115 18.78 14.20 10.16
CA GLY A 115 18.28 14.98 11.29
C GLY A 115 16.74 15.07 11.40
N ASP A 116 15.99 14.40 10.52
CA ASP A 116 14.53 14.47 10.46
C ASP A 116 13.81 13.30 11.16
N HIS A 117 14.55 12.39 11.81
CA HIS A 117 14.02 11.22 12.53
C HIS A 117 12.97 11.52 13.60
N ASN A 118 13.02 12.70 14.23
CA ASN A 118 12.00 13.10 15.19
C ASN A 118 10.75 13.65 14.52
N ASP A 119 10.82 14.02 13.24
CA ASP A 119 9.73 14.68 12.52
C ASP A 119 8.90 13.70 11.68
N LEU A 120 9.38 12.47 11.42
CA LEU A 120 8.64 11.46 10.64
C LEU A 120 8.21 10.29 11.51
N MET A 121 6.91 10.16 11.74
CA MET A 121 6.34 9.08 12.55
C MET A 121 5.85 7.93 11.66
N GLY A 122 6.32 6.72 11.92
CA GLY A 122 5.68 5.50 11.42
C GLY A 122 4.39 5.24 12.18
N ILE A 123 3.24 5.35 11.51
CA ILE A 123 1.92 5.08 12.11
C ILE A 123 1.44 3.65 11.84
N GLY A 124 2.26 2.83 11.18
CA GLY A 124 2.06 1.39 11.04
C GLY A 124 0.96 1.01 10.03
N SER A 125 0.15 0.00 10.37
CA SER A 125 -0.94 -0.51 9.53
C SER A 125 -2.31 -0.07 10.05
N VAL A 126 -2.46 1.22 10.39
CA VAL A 126 -3.75 1.76 10.85
C VAL A 126 -4.78 1.71 9.72
N THR A 127 -5.97 1.21 10.02
CA THR A 127 -7.09 1.18 9.07
C THR A 127 -7.59 2.58 8.80
N LEU A 128 -7.51 3.00 7.54
CA LEU A 128 -7.94 4.32 7.08
C LEU A 128 -9.36 4.22 6.51
N ILE A 129 -10.26 5.05 7.05
CA ILE A 129 -11.69 5.02 6.75
C ILE A 129 -12.09 6.30 5.99
N ASP A 130 -12.61 6.19 4.77
CA ASP A 130 -13.15 7.30 3.99
C ASP A 130 -14.55 6.99 3.43
N GLY A 131 -15.56 7.60 4.04
CA GLY A 131 -16.96 7.29 3.73
C GLY A 131 -17.26 5.82 3.98
N ASN A 132 -17.54 5.08 2.90
CA ASN A 132 -17.84 3.65 2.94
C ASN A 132 -16.61 2.75 2.81
N LEU A 133 -15.42 3.27 2.47
CA LEU A 133 -14.23 2.44 2.31
C LEU A 133 -13.36 2.45 3.55
N GLN A 134 -12.92 1.27 3.94
CA GLN A 134 -11.87 1.01 4.91
C GLN A 134 -10.70 0.35 4.19
N LYS A 135 -9.47 0.76 4.46
CA LYS A 135 -8.27 0.15 3.88
C LYS A 135 -7.10 0.17 4.85
N GLU A 136 -6.38 -0.93 4.92
CA GLU A 136 -5.14 -1.07 5.69
C GLU A 136 -3.92 -1.02 4.76
N PRO A 137 -2.91 -0.18 5.05
CA PRO A 137 -1.65 -0.19 4.32
C PRO A 137 -0.71 -1.28 4.83
N ALA A 138 0.31 -1.64 4.04
CA ALA A 138 1.40 -2.47 4.55
C ALA A 138 2.25 -1.71 5.58
N ALA A 139 2.54 -0.44 5.31
CA ALA A 139 3.08 0.53 6.26
C ALA A 139 2.71 1.95 5.83
N CYS A 140 2.68 2.91 6.75
CA CYS A 140 2.57 4.32 6.39
C CYS A 140 3.24 5.24 7.40
N TYR A 141 3.54 6.45 6.93
CA TYR A 141 4.34 7.45 7.62
C TYR A 141 3.66 8.83 7.52
N LEU A 142 3.76 9.59 8.61
CA LEU A 142 3.15 10.91 8.75
C LEU A 142 4.16 11.85 9.41
N PRO A 143 4.40 13.05 8.88
CA PRO A 143 5.21 14.03 9.57
C PRO A 143 4.47 14.55 10.81
N LEU A 144 5.19 14.80 11.90
CA LEU A 144 4.61 15.31 13.16
C LEU A 144 3.99 16.71 12.99
N THR A 145 4.66 17.54 12.20
CA THR A 145 4.23 18.89 11.87
C THR A 145 3.55 18.87 10.51
N LEU A 146 2.26 19.22 10.48
CA LEU A 146 1.49 19.35 9.26
C LEU A 146 1.12 20.82 9.02
N PRO A 147 0.97 21.26 7.76
CA PRO A 147 0.36 22.55 7.47
C PRO A 147 -1.01 22.71 8.16
N PRO A 148 -1.41 23.91 8.60
CA PRO A 148 -2.64 24.12 9.37
C PRO A 148 -3.92 23.55 8.72
N GLU A 149 -3.99 23.59 7.39
CA GLU A 149 -5.15 23.13 6.61
C GLU A 149 -5.10 21.62 6.31
N ARG A 150 -4.02 20.91 6.66
CA ARG A 150 -3.79 19.51 6.30
C ARG A 150 -4.37 18.56 7.37
N PRO A 151 -5.34 17.69 7.04
CA PRO A 151 -5.95 16.79 8.03
C PRO A 151 -4.98 15.71 8.55
N ARG A 152 -4.91 15.47 9.86
CA ARG A 152 -4.07 14.38 10.43
C ARG A 152 -4.51 12.96 10.03
N LYS A 153 -5.71 12.81 9.48
CA LYS A 153 -6.31 11.53 9.08
C LYS A 153 -5.44 10.74 8.09
N TRP A 154 -4.82 11.41 7.13
CA TRP A 154 -4.12 10.74 6.03
C TRP A 154 -2.60 10.80 6.21
N PRO A 155 -1.86 9.69 6.01
CA PRO A 155 -0.40 9.71 5.93
C PRO A 155 0.07 10.52 4.71
N THR A 156 1.36 10.83 4.65
CA THR A 156 1.98 11.43 3.45
C THR A 156 2.65 10.37 2.58
N LEU A 157 3.22 9.33 3.20
CA LEU A 157 3.87 8.19 2.55
C LEU A 157 3.18 6.88 2.94
N VAL A 158 2.77 6.11 1.95
CA VAL A 158 2.15 4.78 2.11
C VAL A 158 2.99 3.74 1.38
N VAL A 159 3.10 2.54 1.96
CA VAL A 159 3.72 1.38 1.34
C VAL A 159 2.68 0.29 1.19
N GLU A 160 2.62 -0.31 0.01
CA GLU A 160 1.87 -1.52 -0.29
C GLU A 160 2.81 -2.62 -0.76
N SER A 161 2.44 -3.87 -0.50
CA SER A 161 3.23 -5.02 -0.91
C SER A 161 2.39 -6.16 -1.41
N GLY A 162 2.90 -6.89 -2.41
CA GLY A 162 2.22 -8.03 -2.98
C GLY A 162 3.06 -8.77 -4.01
N TRP A 163 2.48 -9.82 -4.57
CA TRP A 163 3.09 -10.54 -5.68
C TRP A 163 3.06 -9.70 -6.95
N TYR A 164 4.04 -9.89 -7.83
CA TYR A 164 4.16 -9.19 -9.10
C TYR A 164 2.99 -9.52 -10.04
N GLU A 165 2.48 -10.75 -9.95
CA GLU A 165 1.26 -11.21 -10.61
C GLU A 165 0.01 -10.40 -10.18
N ASN A 166 0.11 -9.71 -9.04
CA ASN A 166 -0.93 -8.87 -8.49
C ASN A 166 -0.63 -7.37 -8.67
N LEU A 167 0.39 -7.00 -9.45
CA LEU A 167 0.83 -5.60 -9.58
C LEU A 167 -0.31 -4.68 -10.03
N THR A 168 -1.17 -5.12 -10.96
CA THR A 168 -2.34 -4.34 -11.40
C THR A 168 -3.28 -4.00 -10.24
N HIS A 169 -3.46 -4.92 -9.28
CA HIS A 169 -4.24 -4.66 -8.06
C HIS A 169 -3.55 -3.65 -7.14
N LEU A 170 -2.23 -3.77 -6.94
CA LEU A 170 -1.45 -2.80 -6.17
C LEU A 170 -1.47 -1.40 -6.80
N GLN A 171 -1.49 -1.29 -8.12
CA GLN A 171 -1.63 -0.02 -8.83
C GLN A 171 -3.02 0.59 -8.66
N MET A 172 -4.06 -0.24 -8.56
CA MET A 172 -5.40 0.22 -8.14
C MET A 172 -5.37 0.73 -6.70
N ASP A 173 -4.64 0.07 -5.81
CA ASP A 173 -4.47 0.53 -4.42
C ASP A 173 -3.81 1.92 -4.35
N ALA A 174 -2.80 2.18 -5.19
CA ALA A 174 -2.21 3.53 -5.30
C ALA A 174 -3.25 4.59 -5.69
N ASN A 175 -4.14 4.28 -6.64
CA ASN A 175 -5.24 5.16 -7.02
C ASN A 175 -6.24 5.38 -5.88
N ILE A 176 -6.56 4.35 -5.09
CA ILE A 176 -7.41 4.48 -3.91
C ILE A 176 -6.78 5.43 -2.90
N TRP A 177 -5.50 5.24 -2.55
CA TRP A 177 -4.80 6.07 -1.57
C TRP A 177 -4.73 7.53 -1.99
N ILE A 178 -4.33 7.81 -3.23
CA ILE A 178 -4.18 9.18 -3.74
C ILE A 178 -5.53 9.84 -3.99
N GLY A 179 -6.46 9.14 -4.66
CA GLY A 179 -7.72 9.73 -5.08
C GLY A 179 -8.72 9.93 -3.94
N ARG A 180 -8.82 8.98 -3.00
CA ARG A 180 -9.73 9.16 -1.84
C ARG A 180 -9.21 10.16 -0.83
N SER A 181 -7.89 10.26 -0.69
CA SER A 181 -7.28 11.25 0.18
C SER A 181 -7.27 12.66 -0.41
N GLU A 182 -7.71 12.85 -1.66
CA GLU A 182 -7.65 14.14 -2.35
C GLU A 182 -6.20 14.68 -2.40
N ALA A 183 -5.27 13.81 -2.78
CA ALA A 183 -3.83 14.07 -2.80
C ALA A 183 -3.23 14.45 -1.44
N ASN A 184 -3.88 14.10 -0.32
CA ASN A 184 -3.27 14.23 1.00
C ASN A 184 -2.17 13.18 1.22
N VAL A 185 -2.34 11.98 0.67
CA VAL A 185 -1.25 11.03 0.43
C VAL A 185 -0.43 11.53 -0.76
N LYS A 186 0.85 11.78 -0.55
CA LYS A 186 1.77 12.35 -1.56
C LYS A 186 2.60 11.30 -2.27
N VAL A 187 2.88 10.19 -1.58
CA VAL A 187 3.69 9.09 -2.14
C VAL A 187 3.08 7.77 -1.76
N VAL A 188 2.92 6.89 -2.75
CA VAL A 188 2.63 5.47 -2.55
C VAL A 188 3.79 4.67 -3.14
N ILE A 189 4.43 3.85 -2.33
CA ILE A 189 5.47 2.91 -2.75
C ILE A 189 4.83 1.53 -2.88
N LEU A 190 4.87 0.96 -4.08
CA LEU A 190 4.47 -0.43 -4.30
C LEU A 190 5.71 -1.30 -4.31
N ILE A 191 5.77 -2.29 -3.44
CA ILE A 191 6.82 -3.31 -3.41
C ILE A 191 6.23 -4.62 -3.92
N SER A 192 6.56 -4.99 -5.14
CA SER A 192 6.04 -6.18 -5.79
C SER A 192 7.14 -7.20 -6.08
N MET A 193 6.89 -8.49 -5.91
CA MET A 193 7.93 -9.52 -6.08
C MET A 193 7.41 -10.66 -6.92
N ALA A 194 8.26 -11.25 -7.76
CA ALA A 194 7.92 -12.50 -8.43
C ALA A 194 7.91 -13.64 -7.40
N LYS A 195 6.97 -14.59 -7.55
CA LYS A 195 6.85 -15.73 -6.63
C LYS A 195 8.07 -16.66 -6.63
N ASP A 196 8.76 -16.76 -7.76
CA ASP A 196 10.02 -17.49 -7.91
C ASP A 196 11.22 -16.79 -7.26
N ARG A 197 11.03 -15.54 -6.81
CA ARG A 197 12.03 -14.72 -6.11
C ARG A 197 13.21 -14.30 -6.97
N ASP A 198 13.05 -14.27 -8.28
CA ASP A 198 14.09 -13.79 -9.20
C ASP A 198 13.93 -12.30 -9.53
N ALA A 199 12.82 -11.68 -9.14
CA ALA A 199 12.58 -10.26 -9.34
C ALA A 199 11.84 -9.59 -8.18
N LEU A 200 12.21 -8.34 -7.91
CA LEU A 200 11.51 -7.39 -7.06
C LEU A 200 11.37 -6.07 -7.83
N VAL A 201 10.22 -5.43 -7.76
CA VAL A 201 9.96 -4.13 -8.40
C VAL A 201 9.41 -3.18 -7.35
N LEU A 202 10.06 -2.02 -7.23
CA LEU A 202 9.53 -0.87 -6.51
C LEU A 202 8.96 0.13 -7.50
N GLU A 203 7.72 0.57 -7.28
CA GLU A 203 7.15 1.70 -8.01
C GLU A 203 6.84 2.84 -7.05
N LYS A 204 7.23 4.07 -7.44
CA LYS A 204 6.82 5.29 -6.74
C LYS A 204 5.67 5.92 -7.51
N TRP A 205 4.54 6.06 -6.83
CA TRP A 205 3.33 6.69 -7.35
C TRP A 205 3.05 7.98 -6.60
N ILE A 206 2.69 9.04 -7.32
CA ILE A 206 2.38 10.35 -6.73
C ILE A 206 1.09 10.93 -7.35
N PRO A 207 0.47 11.95 -6.74
CA PRO A 207 -0.73 12.59 -7.26
C PRO A 207 -0.53 13.22 -8.64
N GLY A 208 -1.35 12.82 -9.60
CA GLY A 208 -1.50 13.48 -10.89
C GLY A 208 -2.49 14.64 -10.78
N ASN A 209 -2.25 15.71 -11.55
CA ASN A 209 -3.19 16.82 -11.60
C ASN A 209 -4.46 16.39 -12.36
N PRO A 210 -5.66 16.55 -11.78
CA PRO A 210 -6.89 16.26 -12.50
C PRO A 210 -7.00 17.12 -13.76
N PRO A 211 -7.60 16.60 -14.85
CA PRO A 211 -7.94 17.43 -16.00
C PRO A 211 -8.79 18.64 -15.56
N ARG A 212 -8.53 19.84 -16.10
CA ARG A 212 -9.31 21.06 -15.83
C ARG A 212 -10.71 21.05 -16.46
N THR A 213 -11.41 19.91 -16.43
CA THR A 213 -12.80 19.79 -16.91
C THR A 213 -13.73 19.69 -15.72
N ARG A 214 -14.83 20.46 -15.76
CA ARG A 214 -15.84 20.62 -14.67
C ARG A 214 -16.52 19.32 -14.20
N SER A 215 -16.23 18.17 -14.81
CA SER A 215 -16.91 16.89 -14.58
C SER A 215 -16.04 15.80 -13.94
N CYS A 216 -14.75 16.03 -13.68
CA CYS A 216 -13.88 15.05 -13.02
C CYS A 216 -12.71 15.76 -12.35
N ALA A 217 -12.89 16.18 -11.09
CA ALA A 217 -11.86 16.84 -10.29
C ALA A 217 -11.17 15.88 -9.31
N SER A 218 -11.19 14.56 -9.58
CA SER A 218 -10.54 13.58 -8.71
C SER A 218 -9.06 13.42 -9.05
N PHE A 219 -8.21 13.49 -8.02
CA PHE A 219 -6.80 13.13 -8.16
C PHE A 219 -6.69 11.65 -8.57
N PHE A 220 -5.79 11.37 -9.50
CA PHE A 220 -5.41 10.01 -9.88
C PHE A 220 -3.95 9.77 -9.49
N ALA A 221 -3.57 8.51 -9.34
CA ALA A 221 -2.18 8.15 -9.11
C ALA A 221 -1.46 8.05 -10.46
N TYR A 222 -0.27 8.64 -10.58
CA TYR A 222 0.62 8.39 -11.70
C TYR A 222 1.93 7.80 -11.20
N ARG A 223 2.48 6.85 -11.96
CA ARG A 223 3.77 6.24 -11.66
C ARG A 223 4.88 7.19 -12.07
N GLU A 224 5.62 7.71 -11.11
CA GLU A 224 6.77 8.59 -11.36
C GLU A 224 8.05 7.80 -11.61
N GLN A 225 8.30 6.77 -10.80
CA GLN A 225 9.52 5.96 -10.88
C GLN A 225 9.18 4.48 -10.83
N SER A 226 10.02 3.66 -11.46
CA SER A 226 9.97 2.20 -11.39
C SER A 226 11.39 1.66 -11.37
N VAL A 227 11.72 0.92 -10.33
CA VAL A 227 13.01 0.29 -10.14
C VAL A 227 12.84 -1.21 -10.08
N ARG A 228 13.62 -1.94 -10.88
CA ARG A 228 13.60 -3.40 -10.94
C ARG A 228 14.89 -3.94 -10.39
N ILE A 229 14.80 -4.89 -9.47
CA ILE A 229 15.90 -5.67 -8.94
C ILE A 229 15.69 -7.11 -9.39
N PHE A 230 16.71 -7.72 -9.96
CA PHE A 230 16.60 -9.08 -10.49
C PHE A 230 17.87 -9.87 -10.22
N ARG A 231 17.68 -11.17 -9.97
CA ARG A 231 18.72 -12.15 -9.73
C ARG A 231 18.90 -13.00 -10.99
N TYR A 232 20.14 -13.10 -11.46
CA TYR A 232 20.50 -14.00 -12.55
C TYR A 232 20.75 -15.41 -12.04
N GLY A 233 20.65 -16.41 -12.91
CA GLY A 233 20.92 -17.82 -12.56
C GLY A 233 22.34 -18.10 -12.04
N ASN A 234 23.30 -17.19 -12.25
CA ASN A 234 24.64 -17.26 -11.67
C ASN A 234 24.73 -16.63 -10.26
N GLY A 235 23.60 -16.20 -9.68
CA GLY A 235 23.51 -15.55 -8.38
C GLY A 235 23.76 -14.04 -8.38
N ALA A 236 24.20 -13.44 -9.50
CA ALA A 236 24.43 -12.01 -9.56
C ALA A 236 23.11 -11.24 -9.46
N VAL A 237 23.06 -10.21 -8.62
CA VAL A 237 21.91 -9.31 -8.48
C VAL A 237 22.21 -8.01 -9.19
N ARG A 238 21.25 -7.50 -9.96
CA ARG A 238 21.34 -6.20 -10.64
C ARG A 238 20.08 -5.39 -10.44
N THR A 239 20.25 -4.08 -10.62
CA THR A 239 19.19 -3.09 -10.58
C THR A 239 19.03 -2.43 -11.95
N ALA A 240 17.83 -1.93 -12.22
CA ALA A 240 17.54 -1.08 -13.37
C ALA A 240 16.55 0.01 -12.94
N GLY A 241 16.89 1.27 -13.22
CA GLY A 241 16.08 2.44 -12.86
C GLY A 241 16.41 3.05 -11.49
N ASP A 242 17.44 2.55 -10.79
CA ASP A 242 17.93 3.12 -9.54
C ASP A 242 18.63 4.48 -9.73
N PRO A 243 18.70 5.32 -8.67
CA PRO A 243 18.07 5.15 -7.35
C PRO A 243 16.56 5.41 -7.37
N LEU A 244 15.83 4.89 -6.37
CA LEU A 244 14.46 5.33 -6.09
C LEU A 244 14.50 6.54 -5.15
N ILE A 245 13.98 7.69 -5.61
CA ILE A 245 14.05 8.98 -4.89
C ILE A 245 12.68 9.38 -4.35
N ILE A 246 12.58 9.57 -3.04
CA ILE A 246 11.42 10.14 -2.35
C ILE A 246 11.79 11.54 -1.90
N ARG A 247 11.10 12.56 -2.43
CA ARG A 247 11.49 13.95 -2.17
C ARG A 247 11.10 14.35 -0.76
N PHE A 248 11.96 15.12 -0.10
CA PHE A 248 11.70 15.61 1.25
C PHE A 248 10.35 16.34 1.34
N GLU A 249 10.09 17.24 0.39
CA GLU A 249 8.86 18.05 0.38
C GLU A 249 7.58 17.21 0.19
N GLU A 250 7.68 16.06 -0.47
CA GLU A 250 6.55 15.14 -0.63
C GLU A 250 6.16 14.51 0.72
N VAL A 251 7.14 14.24 1.57
CA VAL A 251 6.93 13.56 2.87
C VAL A 251 6.59 14.56 3.97
N PHE A 252 7.32 15.67 4.05
CA PHE A 252 7.23 16.64 5.15
C PHE A 252 6.33 17.85 4.86
N LEU A 253 5.89 18.02 3.60
CA LEU A 253 5.00 19.11 3.18
C LEU A 253 5.56 20.52 3.45
N ARG A 254 6.89 20.64 3.50
CA ARG A 254 7.64 21.88 3.67
C ARG A 254 9.00 21.77 2.95
N PRO A 255 9.64 22.90 2.63
CA PRO A 255 11.00 22.90 2.12
C PRO A 255 11.99 22.27 3.12
N PRO A 256 13.08 21.64 2.63
CA PRO A 256 14.14 21.12 3.48
C PRO A 256 14.96 22.24 4.12
N ASN A 257 15.34 22.04 5.38
CA ASN A 257 16.31 22.82 6.12
C ASN A 257 17.72 22.38 5.70
N SER A 258 18.24 23.04 4.67
CA SER A 258 19.57 22.78 4.13
C SER A 258 20.68 23.09 5.16
N PRO A 259 21.82 22.37 5.14
CA PRO A 259 22.17 21.31 4.19
C PRO A 259 21.80 19.90 4.67
N LEU A 260 21.21 19.75 5.87
CA LEU A 260 21.07 18.45 6.52
C LEU A 260 19.87 17.66 5.99
N GLU A 261 18.71 18.30 5.89
CA GLU A 261 17.49 17.69 5.35
C GLU A 261 17.59 17.60 3.82
N GLN A 262 17.39 16.40 3.29
CA GLN A 262 17.58 16.06 1.88
C GLN A 262 16.60 14.96 1.45
N ASP A 263 16.44 14.77 0.15
CA ASP A 263 15.61 13.71 -0.42
C ASP A 263 16.10 12.32 0.02
N TYR A 264 15.18 11.37 0.23
CA TYR A 264 15.51 9.97 0.51
C TYR A 264 15.90 9.25 -0.77
N GLU A 265 17.09 8.67 -0.78
CA GLU A 265 17.66 7.99 -1.95
C GLU A 265 17.87 6.53 -1.61
N LEU A 266 17.02 5.65 -2.15
CA LEU A 266 17.27 4.21 -2.10
C LEU A 266 18.19 3.87 -3.26
N ASP A 267 19.49 3.89 -2.97
CA ASP A 267 20.54 3.56 -3.92
C ASP A 267 20.59 2.07 -4.27
N GLN A 268 21.48 1.71 -5.19
CA GLN A 268 21.65 0.32 -5.62
C GLN A 268 21.88 -0.64 -4.44
N ALA A 269 22.70 -0.26 -3.45
CA ALA A 269 23.03 -1.12 -2.34
C ALA A 269 21.82 -1.35 -1.42
N ALA A 270 21.07 -0.29 -1.10
CA ALA A 270 19.85 -0.37 -0.32
C ALA A 270 18.79 -1.23 -1.03
N LEU A 271 18.60 -1.02 -2.34
CA LEU A 271 17.63 -1.77 -3.15
C LEU A 271 17.96 -3.27 -3.22
N ILE A 272 19.24 -3.63 -3.39
CA ILE A 272 19.70 -5.02 -3.36
C ILE A 272 19.48 -5.63 -1.97
N SER A 273 19.80 -4.90 -0.90
CA SER A 273 19.59 -5.36 0.48
C SER A 273 18.12 -5.68 0.78
N ILE A 274 17.19 -4.82 0.35
CA ILE A 274 15.74 -5.06 0.47
C ILE A 274 15.33 -6.32 -0.28
N ALA A 275 15.81 -6.49 -1.52
CA ALA A 275 15.47 -7.65 -2.35
C ALA A 275 16.01 -8.96 -1.79
N GLU A 276 17.29 -9.01 -1.40
CA GLU A 276 17.90 -10.21 -0.84
C GLU A 276 17.27 -10.61 0.49
N GLY A 277 16.96 -9.63 1.36
CA GLY A 277 16.23 -9.87 2.60
C GLY A 277 14.89 -10.57 2.34
N ALA A 278 14.14 -10.11 1.34
CA ALA A 278 12.86 -10.71 0.98
C ALA A 278 13.01 -12.10 0.34
N TRP A 279 13.95 -12.27 -0.59
CA TRP A 279 14.14 -13.51 -1.34
C TRP A 279 14.63 -14.68 -0.47
N ASN A 280 15.34 -14.38 0.61
CA ASN A 280 15.88 -15.39 1.52
C ASN A 280 14.85 -15.93 2.53
N MET A 281 13.62 -15.38 2.54
CA MET A 281 12.56 -15.82 3.46
C MET A 281 11.67 -16.91 2.87
N PRO A 282 11.21 -17.89 3.66
CA PRO A 282 10.25 -18.90 3.18
C PRO A 282 8.91 -18.27 2.79
N ILE A 283 8.27 -18.86 1.77
CA ILE A 283 6.88 -18.59 1.37
C ILE A 283 6.00 -19.59 2.12
#